data_AF-X1S265-F1
#
_entry.id   AF-X1S265-F1
#
_cell.length_a   1.000
_cell.length_b   1.000
_cell.length_c   1.000
_cell.angle_alpha   90.00
_cell.angle_beta   90.00
_cell.angle_gamma   90.00
#
_symmetry.space_group_name_H-M   'P 1'
#
loop_
_entity.id
_entity.type
_entity.pdbx_description
1 polymer ?
#
loop_
_entity_poly.entity_id
_entity_poly.type
_entity_poly.pdbx_seq_one_letter_code
_entity_poly.pdbx_strand_id
1 'polypeptide(L)' 'MPKRPVISRVINEKLSGREWKKGLYYLGMKELEEWLPWKAWTIRKFIRTGRIKGKKIKGNWLVRMKDLYKFLGRKYEDLE' A
#
# COMPACT_ATOMS: atom_id res chain seq x y z
N MET A 1 -23.22 -11.92 6.92
CA MET A 1 -22.17 -11.34 7.79
C MET A 1 -21.69 -10.03 7.18
N PRO A 2 -21.64 -8.90 7.91
CA PRO A 2 -20.95 -7.72 7.40
C PRO A 2 -19.48 -8.09 7.18
N LYS A 3 -18.98 -7.89 5.95
CA LYS A 3 -17.57 -8.13 5.63
C LYS A 3 -16.73 -7.27 6.57
N ARG A 4 -15.93 -7.90 7.43
CA ARG A 4 -15.06 -7.17 8.37
C ARG A 4 -14.21 -6.17 7.57
N PRO A 5 -14.11 -4.91 7.99
CA PRO A 5 -13.33 -3.92 7.27
C PRO A 5 -11.85 -4.35 7.22
N VAL A 6 -11.24 -4.26 6.04
CA VAL A 6 -9.82 -4.60 5.81
C VAL A 6 -8.95 -3.58 6.53
N ILE A 7 -7.80 -4.00 7.06
CA ILE A 7 -6.92 -3.12 7.86
C ILE A 7 -6.48 -1.87 7.10
N SER A 8 -6.18 -1.97 5.80
CA SER A 8 -5.87 -0.80 4.95
C SER A 8 -7.00 0.21 4.96
N ARG A 9 -8.26 -0.25 4.77
CA ARG A 9 -9.46 0.59 4.81
C ARG A 9 -9.61 1.32 6.15
N VAL A 10 -9.45 0.62 7.28
CA VAL A 10 -9.57 1.22 8.62
C VAL A 10 -8.50 2.29 8.87
N ILE A 11 -7.29 2.09 8.35
CA ILE A 11 -6.21 3.07 8.48
C ILE A 11 -6.49 4.28 7.57
N ASN A 12 -6.93 4.04 6.35
CA ASN A 12 -7.17 5.09 5.36
C ASN A 12 -8.38 5.96 5.71
N GLU A 13 -9.39 5.40 6.38
CA GLU A 13 -10.57 6.14 6.89
C GLU A 13 -10.20 7.28 7.85
N LYS A 14 -9.06 7.15 8.53
CA LYS A 14 -8.57 8.16 9.48
C LYS A 14 -7.75 9.28 8.82
N LEU A 15 -7.46 9.17 7.52
CA LEU A 15 -6.61 10.13 6.83
C LEU A 15 -7.40 11.37 6.41
N SER A 16 -6.82 12.54 6.69
CA SER A 16 -7.31 13.80 6.16
C SER A 16 -7.08 13.91 4.65
N GLY A 17 -7.87 14.73 3.94
CA GLY A 17 -7.71 14.95 2.49
C GLY A 17 -6.29 15.39 2.10
N ARG A 18 -5.59 16.12 2.97
CA ARG A 18 -4.19 16.52 2.77
C ARG A 18 -3.23 15.32 2.80
N GLU A 19 -3.48 14.34 3.67
CA GLU A 19 -2.63 13.15 3.76
C GLU A 19 -2.86 12.20 2.59
N TRP A 20 -4.11 12.12 2.11
CA TRP A 20 -4.45 11.44 0.86
C TRP A 20 -3.65 12.00 -0.32
N LYS A 21 -3.66 13.33 -0.50
CA LYS A 21 -2.87 14.03 -1.54
C LYS A 21 -1.36 13.84 -1.41
N LYS A 22 -0.85 13.53 -0.22
CA LYS A 22 0.58 13.22 -0.01
C LYS A 22 0.93 11.74 -0.22
N GLY A 23 0.00 10.92 -0.71
CA GLY A 23 0.21 9.50 -0.95
C GLY A 23 0.49 8.70 0.34
N LEU A 24 -0.07 9.15 1.47
CA LEU A 24 0.14 8.54 2.78
C LEU A 24 -0.82 7.38 3.07
N TYR A 25 -1.76 7.10 2.17
CA TYR A 25 -2.63 5.94 2.28
C TYR A 25 -1.89 4.62 2.04
N TYR A 26 -2.40 3.58 2.70
CA TYR A 26 -1.85 2.24 2.67
C TYR A 26 -2.67 1.35 1.75
N LEU A 27 -1.96 0.51 1.00
CA LEU A 27 -2.52 -0.59 0.23
C LEU A 27 -2.18 -1.92 0.89
N GLY A 28 -3.17 -2.78 1.04
CA GLY A 28 -2.99 -4.17 1.43
C GLY A 28 -2.47 -5.02 0.27
N MET A 29 -2.02 -6.24 0.58
CA MET A 29 -1.50 -7.17 -0.42
C MET A 29 -2.50 -7.48 -1.55
N LYS A 30 -3.80 -7.54 -1.24
CA LYS A 30 -4.84 -7.79 -2.25
C LYS A 30 -4.98 -6.61 -3.22
N GLU A 31 -5.03 -5.39 -2.70
CA GLU A 31 -5.09 -4.17 -3.52
C GLU A 31 -3.84 -4.03 -4.40
N LEU A 32 -2.66 -4.35 -3.85
CA LEU A 32 -1.40 -4.32 -4.61
C LEU A 32 -1.37 -5.38 -5.72
N GLU A 33 -1.93 -6.56 -5.49
CA GLU A 33 -2.04 -7.62 -6.51
C GLU A 33 -3.04 -7.27 -7.62
N GLU A 34 -4.06 -6.47 -7.32
CA GLU A 34 -4.99 -5.94 -8.33
C GLU A 34 -4.36 -4.81 -9.16
N TRP A 35 -3.50 -3.99 -8.55
CA TRP A 35 -2.89 -2.82 -9.20
C TRP A 35 -1.60 -3.14 -9.97
N LEU A 36 -0.89 -4.19 -9.59
CA LEU A 36 0.42 -4.52 -10.13
C LEU A 36 0.35 -5.82 -10.93
N PRO A 37 1.20 -5.98 -11.96
CA PRO A 37 1.29 -7.23 -12.72
C PRO A 37 1.98 -8.36 -11.93
N TRP A 38 2.07 -8.25 -10.59
CA TRP A 38 2.77 -9.18 -9.73
C TRP A 38 1.83 -9.79 -8.69
N LYS A 39 2.00 -11.09 -8.47
CA LYS A 39 1.28 -11.80 -7.41
C LYS A 39 1.69 -11.31 -6.02
N ALA A 40 0.78 -11.45 -5.06
CA ALA A 40 0.99 -11.02 -3.68
C ALA A 40 2.26 -11.63 -3.05
N TRP A 41 2.64 -12.86 -3.41
CA TRP A 41 3.86 -13.50 -2.89
C TRP A 41 5.14 -12.82 -3.41
N THR A 42 5.15 -12.36 -4.67
CA THR A 42 6.27 -11.61 -5.28
C THR A 42 6.42 -10.26 -4.59
N ILE A 43 5.30 -9.56 -4.36
CA ILE A 43 5.28 -8.27 -3.65
C ILE A 43 5.80 -8.45 -2.21
N ARG A 44 5.37 -9.51 -1.51
CA ARG A 44 5.93 -9.86 -0.19
C ARG A 44 7.43 -10.13 -0.24
N LYS A 45 7.94 -10.80 -1.29
CA LYS A 45 9.38 -11.02 -1.46
C LYS A 45 10.11 -9.69 -1.61
N PHE A 46 9.58 -8.74 -2.37
CA PHE A 46 10.16 -7.40 -2.49
C PHE A 46 10.18 -6.64 -1.16
N ILE A 47 9.12 -6.75 -0.35
CA ILE A 47 9.09 -6.17 0.99
C ILE A 47 10.14 -6.83 1.90
N ARG A 48 10.21 -8.16 1.91
CA ARG A 48 11.15 -8.92 2.76
C ARG A 48 12.62 -8.68 2.39
N THR A 49 12.90 -8.45 1.12
CA THR A 49 14.25 -8.14 0.61
C THR A 49 14.61 -6.66 0.74
N GLY A 50 13.70 -5.82 1.27
CA GLY A 50 13.93 -4.39 1.44
C GLY A 50 13.81 -3.55 0.17
N ARG A 51 13.44 -4.16 -0.97
CA ARG A 51 13.25 -3.44 -2.25
C ARG A 51 12.06 -2.49 -2.21
N ILE A 52 10.99 -2.88 -1.51
CA ILE A 52 9.81 -2.03 -1.24
C ILE A 52 9.69 -1.81 0.26
N LYS A 53 9.46 -0.56 0.67
CA LYS A 53 9.18 -0.26 2.07
C LYS A 53 7.74 -0.68 2.42
N GLY A 54 7.62 -1.79 3.13
CA GLY A 54 6.35 -2.28 3.68
C GLY A 54 6.30 -2.21 5.21
N LYS A 55 5.09 -2.16 5.78
CA LYS A 55 4.84 -2.21 7.22
C LYS A 55 3.89 -3.37 7.54
N LYS A 56 4.24 -4.20 8.51
CA LYS A 56 3.37 -5.26 9.02
C LYS A 56 2.52 -4.71 10.16
N ILE A 57 1.19 -4.70 10.01
CA ILE A 57 0.24 -4.22 11.03
C ILE A 57 -0.80 -5.30 11.26
N LYS A 58 -0.93 -5.78 12.52
CA LYS A 58 -1.86 -6.84 12.92
C LYS A 58 -1.88 -8.02 11.92
N GLY A 59 -0.70 -8.54 11.59
CA GLY A 59 -0.52 -9.66 10.67
C GLY A 59 -0.61 -9.33 9.17
N ASN A 60 -1.09 -8.15 8.78
CA ASN A 60 -1.25 -7.74 7.39
C ASN A 60 -0.05 -6.91 6.91
N TRP A 61 0.51 -7.28 5.76
CA TRP A 61 1.51 -6.46 5.09
C TRP A 61 0.82 -5.34 4.31
N LEU A 62 1.26 -4.11 4.58
CA LEU A 62 0.75 -2.90 3.95
C LEU A 62 1.91 -2.13 3.33
N VAL A 63 1.66 -1.45 2.23
CA VAL A 63 2.62 -0.57 1.55
C VAL A 63 1.99 0.80 1.40
N ARG A 64 2.73 1.87 1.68
CA ARG A 64 2.22 3.23 1.41
C ARG A 64 2.33 3.52 -0.07
N MET A 65 1.38 4.26 -0.61
CA MET A 65 1.39 4.60 -2.03
C MET A 65 2.68 5.30 -2.48
N LYS A 66 3.16 6.27 -1.72
CA LYS A 66 4.43 6.94 -2.02
C LYS A 66 5.64 6.00 -2.08
N ASP A 67 5.67 4.98 -1.23
CA ASP A 67 6.79 4.03 -1.15
C ASP A 67 6.71 3.04 -2.33
N LEU A 68 5.49 2.68 -2.74
CA LEU A 68 5.25 1.93 -3.97
C LEU A 68 5.73 2.70 -5.21
N TYR A 69 5.37 3.97 -5.34
CA TYR A 69 5.77 4.79 -6.49
C TYR A 69 7.28 4.99 -6.56
N LYS A 70 7.91 5.24 -5.40
CA LYS A 70 9.36 5.29 -5.31
C LYS A 70 10.01 3.99 -5.81
N PHE A 71 9.45 2.84 -5.46
CA PHE A 71 9.93 1.55 -5.97
C PHE A 71 9.73 1.39 -7.49
N LEU A 72 8.60 1.88 -8.02
CA LEU A 72 8.31 1.88 -9.45
C LEU A 72 9.15 2.91 -10.24
N GLY A 73 9.99 3.71 -9.56
CA GLY A 73 10.78 4.76 -10.18
C GLY A 73 9.96 5.96 -10.67
N ARG A 74 8.73 6.14 -10.15
CA ARG A 74 7.84 7.24 -10.51
C ARG A 74 7.69 8.21 -9.34
N LYS A 75 7.50 9.51 -9.61
CA LYS A 75 7.09 10.42 -8.54
C LYS A 75 5.59 10.27 -8.33
N TYR A 76 5.18 10.34 -7.07
CA TYR A 76 3.76 10.30 -6.74
C TYR A 76 3.03 11.57 -7.22
N GLU A 77 3.76 12.69 -7.28
CA GLU A 77 3.29 14.00 -7.75
C GLU A 77 2.91 14.02 -9.24
N ASP A 78 3.34 13.01 -10.03
CA ASP A 78 3.02 12.90 -11.46
C ASP A 78 1.60 12.37 -11.73
N LEU A 79 0.79 12.12 -10.70
CA LEU A 79 -0.60 11.65 -10.79
C LEU A 79 -1.65 12.72 -10.54
N GLU A 80 -1.25 13.93 -10.11
CA GLU A 80 -2.14 15.10 -9.97
C GLU A 80 -2.26 15.88 -11.28
#